data_AF-A0A8W8JHM9-F1
#
_entry.id   AF-A0A8W8JHM9-F1
#
_cell.length_a   1.000
_cell.length_b   1.000
_cell.length_c   1.000
_cell.angle_alpha   90.00
_cell.angle_beta   90.00
_cell.angle_gamma   90.00
#
_symmetry.space_group_name_H-M   'P 1'
#
loop_
_entity.id
_entity.type
_entity.pdbx_description
1 polymer ?
#
loop_
_entity_poly.entity_id
_entity_poly.type
_entity_poly.pdbx_seq_one_letter_code
_entity_poly.pdbx_strand_id
1 'polypeptide(L)'
;FLLSGYREQVNRLSSYIDGGMIYGDTKSFNENLSGKLGSLRTSEGDLLPDGGICNIHQAGDFCQLGGDERVNEAPSLSGLHVVFLRLHNIIAEGIRKVRNCRSHVIFLETKKIMGAIIQQITYGEYLPVLLGKQIREDLDLDLLSRGFWRKYDPDVNPTVKNVVATAALRYGHSQIPPEFGYKTMQFATTQTFKTEDVLMDPHIVVTQGGSNIPDLARFLLDTPARKMDRQVEDAVRNELFRDVNGLTFDLMSFNIQRGRDHALPSYNAWREWCGLPVAQNFANLVDHSADVRTRLQNTYVDVNDVDVFVGGVTETPRDDALVGPLFECLLGRQFHDIKFGDRYWYETNGVEGFPRRQLQEIRKVTLSKILCETLGLEIIQKDALSLTSADNPLVTCSSLPFIDFSRWRHRTSNVGGWIWNRGAKGKDKDKGKGKKP
;
A
#
# COMPACT_ATOMS: atom_id res chain seq x y z
N PHE A 1 -36.84 -14.48 3.84
CA PHE A 1 -36.85 -13.02 3.73
C PHE A 1 -35.99 -12.63 2.54
N LEU A 2 -36.61 -12.36 1.39
CA LEU A 2 -35.94 -11.70 0.28
C LEU A 2 -35.82 -10.22 0.69
N LEU A 3 -34.61 -9.77 1.04
CA LEU A 3 -34.37 -8.35 1.27
C LEU A 3 -34.59 -7.62 -0.05
N SER A 4 -35.61 -6.77 -0.10
CA SER A 4 -35.85 -5.85 -1.21
C SER A 4 -34.74 -4.80 -1.25
N GLY A 5 -33.88 -4.87 -2.27
CA GLY A 5 -32.78 -3.94 -2.51
C GLY A 5 -31.99 -4.32 -3.77
N TYR A 6 -31.14 -3.42 -4.25
CA TYR A 6 -30.17 -3.74 -5.30
C TYR A 6 -29.04 -4.61 -4.74
N ARG A 7 -28.40 -5.42 -5.60
CA ARG A 7 -27.30 -6.28 -5.19
C ARG A 7 -26.02 -5.46 -4.98
N GLU A 8 -25.51 -5.44 -3.76
CA GLU A 8 -24.25 -4.79 -3.39
C GLU A 8 -23.18 -5.84 -3.03
N GLN A 9 -21.98 -5.68 -3.58
CA GLN A 9 -20.85 -6.57 -3.28
C GLN A 9 -20.14 -6.16 -1.98
N VAL A 10 -19.47 -7.13 -1.35
CA VAL A 10 -18.82 -6.94 -0.05
C VAL A 10 -17.32 -6.70 -0.22
N ASN A 11 -16.81 -5.65 0.40
CA ASN A 11 -15.38 -5.53 0.68
C ASN A 11 -15.07 -6.24 2.00
N ARG A 12 -14.18 -7.24 1.97
CA ARG A 12 -13.77 -8.01 3.17
C ARG A 12 -12.62 -7.34 3.92
N LEU A 13 -11.96 -6.36 3.32
CA LEU A 13 -10.80 -5.67 3.86
C LEU A 13 -11.21 -4.29 4.41
N SER A 14 -10.41 -3.79 5.36
CA SER A 14 -10.43 -2.39 5.76
C SER A 14 -10.27 -1.49 4.53
N SER A 15 -11.05 -0.41 4.47
CA SER A 15 -10.91 0.59 3.40
C SER A 15 -9.75 1.56 3.66
N TYR A 16 -9.23 1.59 4.88
CA TYR A 16 -8.15 2.47 5.27
C TYR A 16 -6.80 1.93 4.81
N ILE A 17 -5.83 2.83 4.62
CA ILE A 17 -4.42 2.46 4.41
C ILE A 17 -3.79 2.26 5.80
N ASP A 18 -3.99 1.08 6.38
CA ASP A 18 -3.65 0.76 7.77
C ASP A 18 -2.68 -0.43 7.92
N GLY A 19 -2.20 -0.95 6.79
CA GLY A 19 -1.34 -2.13 6.75
C GLY A 19 -2.10 -3.47 6.79
N GLY A 20 -3.41 -3.51 6.53
CA GLY A 20 -4.22 -4.73 6.50
C GLY A 20 -3.59 -5.89 5.71
N MET A 21 -2.93 -5.61 4.58
CA MET A 21 -2.20 -6.63 3.79
C MET A 21 -1.04 -7.30 4.53
N ILE A 22 -0.50 -6.68 5.58
CA ILE A 22 0.54 -7.25 6.47
C ILE A 22 -0.10 -7.95 7.66
N TYR A 23 -1.19 -7.40 8.19
CA TYR A 23 -1.69 -7.70 9.54
C TYR A 23 -3.00 -8.49 9.59
N GLY A 24 -3.72 -8.58 8.48
CA GLY A 24 -5.09 -9.03 8.36
C GLY A 24 -6.11 -8.10 9.03
N ASP A 25 -7.39 -8.32 8.69
CA ASP A 25 -8.52 -7.48 9.13
C ASP A 25 -9.25 -8.04 10.36
N THR A 26 -8.82 -9.18 10.90
CA THR A 26 -9.41 -9.76 12.12
C THR A 26 -8.39 -9.80 13.26
N LYS A 27 -8.87 -9.61 14.49
CA LYS A 27 -8.04 -9.68 15.70
C LYS A 27 -7.32 -11.04 15.81
N SER A 28 -8.04 -12.13 15.58
CA SER A 28 -7.47 -13.49 15.66
C SER A 28 -6.37 -13.71 14.63
N PHE A 29 -6.52 -13.19 13.40
CA PHE A 29 -5.49 -13.31 12.38
C PHE A 29 -4.26 -12.46 12.71
N ASN A 30 -4.48 -11.24 13.20
CA ASN A 30 -3.42 -10.37 13.67
C ASN A 30 -2.59 -11.01 14.81
N GLU A 31 -3.27 -11.64 15.78
CA GLU A 31 -2.63 -12.38 16.87
C GLU A 31 -1.91 -13.62 16.36
N ASN A 32 -2.46 -14.33 15.36
CA ASN A 32 -1.79 -15.46 14.72
C ASN A 32 -0.49 -15.04 14.04
N LEU A 33 -0.40 -13.85 13.43
CA LEU A 33 0.82 -13.37 12.80
C LEU A 33 1.85 -12.78 13.78
N SER A 34 1.46 -12.50 15.04
CA SER A 34 2.36 -11.91 16.03
C SER A 34 3.46 -12.90 16.46
N GLY A 35 4.70 -12.43 16.38
CA GLY A 35 5.90 -13.12 16.83
C GLY A 35 6.33 -12.76 18.25
N LYS A 36 7.60 -13.06 18.56
CA LYS A 36 8.21 -12.77 19.87
C LYS A 36 8.64 -11.31 19.93
N LEU A 37 8.68 -10.74 21.14
CA LEU A 37 9.26 -9.40 21.38
C LEU A 37 8.61 -8.25 20.58
N GLY A 38 7.40 -8.47 20.05
CA GLY A 38 6.66 -7.49 19.26
C GLY A 38 6.97 -7.51 17.76
N SER A 39 7.66 -8.54 17.27
CA SER A 39 7.88 -8.81 15.84
C SER A 39 6.65 -9.48 15.21
N LEU A 40 6.65 -9.62 13.89
CA LEU A 40 5.87 -10.62 13.17
C LEU A 40 6.57 -11.99 13.25
N ARG A 41 5.80 -13.07 13.09
CA ARG A 41 6.35 -14.42 12.87
C ARG A 41 7.01 -14.51 11.50
N THR A 42 8.05 -15.33 11.42
CA THR A 42 8.80 -15.58 10.19
C THR A 42 9.05 -17.06 10.00
N SER A 43 9.25 -17.45 8.75
CA SER A 43 9.90 -18.71 8.36
C SER A 43 11.41 -18.51 8.23
N GLU A 44 12.15 -19.54 7.81
CA GLU A 44 13.58 -19.42 7.49
C GLU A 44 13.85 -18.30 6.47
N GLY A 45 14.97 -17.58 6.62
CA GLY A 45 15.34 -16.47 5.74
C GLY A 45 14.57 -15.16 5.97
N ASP A 46 13.90 -15.02 7.12
CA ASP A 46 13.00 -13.90 7.42
C ASP A 46 11.90 -13.73 6.35
N LEU A 47 11.43 -14.86 5.83
CA LEU A 47 10.28 -14.96 4.95
C LEU A 47 8.97 -14.93 5.75
N LEU A 48 7.85 -14.72 5.06
CA LEU A 48 6.53 -14.83 5.69
C LEU A 48 6.30 -16.26 6.22
N PRO A 49 5.45 -16.44 7.24
CA PRO A 49 5.06 -17.76 7.72
C PRO A 49 4.52 -18.64 6.59
N ASP A 50 4.71 -19.96 6.69
CA ASP A 50 4.03 -20.93 5.84
C ASP A 50 2.53 -21.03 6.18
N GLY A 51 1.71 -21.31 5.18
CA GLY A 51 0.26 -21.54 5.32
C GLY A 51 -0.61 -20.78 4.31
N GLY A 52 -0.04 -20.21 3.26
CA GLY A 52 -0.77 -19.53 2.18
C GLY A 52 -1.36 -20.45 1.11
N ILE A 53 -1.82 -19.86 0.02
CA ILE A 53 -2.35 -20.56 -1.17
C ILE A 53 -1.47 -20.22 -2.37
N CYS A 54 -0.94 -21.24 -3.03
CA CYS A 54 -0.05 -21.16 -4.20
C CYS A 54 0.11 -22.55 -4.86
N ASN A 55 0.82 -22.63 -5.97
CA ASN A 55 1.19 -23.87 -6.66
C ASN A 55 2.67 -24.19 -6.39
N ILE A 56 2.92 -25.21 -5.56
CA ILE A 56 4.30 -25.62 -5.22
C ILE A 56 4.78 -26.67 -6.23
N HIS A 57 5.86 -26.36 -6.94
CA HIS A 57 6.48 -27.26 -7.92
C HIS A 57 7.84 -27.81 -7.51
N GLN A 58 8.52 -27.15 -6.56
CA GLN A 58 9.86 -27.50 -6.11
C GLN A 58 9.86 -27.93 -4.65
N ALA A 59 10.68 -28.95 -4.33
CA ALA A 59 10.79 -29.46 -2.96
C ALA A 59 11.49 -28.43 -2.06
N GLY A 60 10.87 -28.13 -0.91
CA GLY A 60 11.39 -27.16 0.07
C GLY A 60 10.79 -25.77 -0.05
N ASP A 61 10.10 -25.46 -1.15
CA ASP A 61 9.31 -24.24 -1.26
C ASP A 61 7.96 -24.39 -0.52
N PHE A 62 7.36 -23.26 -0.17
CA PHE A 62 6.09 -23.20 0.57
C PHE A 62 5.29 -21.94 0.21
N CYS A 63 3.98 -21.95 0.50
CA CYS A 63 3.12 -20.81 0.22
C CYS A 63 3.16 -19.81 1.37
N GLN A 64 3.54 -18.57 1.08
CA GLN A 64 3.63 -17.53 2.10
C GLN A 64 2.25 -17.11 2.61
N LEU A 65 2.12 -16.94 3.92
CA LEU A 65 0.91 -16.49 4.61
C LEU A 65 1.06 -15.02 5.02
N GLY A 66 0.26 -14.14 4.40
CA GLY A 66 0.21 -12.71 4.69
C GLY A 66 -1.14 -12.26 5.26
N GLY A 67 -1.25 -10.96 5.57
CA GLY A 67 -2.52 -10.32 5.94
C GLY A 67 -3.57 -10.37 4.83
N ASP A 68 -3.12 -10.43 3.58
CA ASP A 68 -3.95 -10.65 2.40
C ASP A 68 -3.67 -12.04 1.80
N GLU A 69 -4.73 -12.74 1.39
CA GLU A 69 -4.65 -14.12 0.87
C GLU A 69 -3.95 -14.22 -0.50
N ARG A 70 -3.85 -13.11 -1.24
CA ARG A 70 -3.29 -13.06 -2.60
C ARG A 70 -1.79 -12.85 -2.64
N VAL A 71 -1.10 -12.91 -1.49
CA VAL A 71 0.34 -12.65 -1.36
C VAL A 71 1.22 -13.46 -2.32
N ASN A 72 0.78 -14.64 -2.78
CA ASN A 72 1.54 -15.49 -3.71
C ASN A 72 1.16 -15.30 -5.19
N GLU A 73 0.28 -14.36 -5.54
CA GLU A 73 -0.23 -14.20 -6.91
C GLU A 73 0.89 -13.96 -7.94
N ALA A 74 1.86 -13.12 -7.57
CA ALA A 74 3.02 -12.79 -8.39
C ALA A 74 4.28 -12.65 -7.51
N PRO A 75 5.46 -12.95 -8.06
CA PRO A 75 6.71 -12.88 -7.30
C PRO A 75 7.04 -11.45 -6.83
N SER A 76 6.72 -10.42 -7.61
CA SER A 76 6.89 -9.03 -7.20
C SER A 76 6.02 -8.65 -5.99
N LEU A 77 4.78 -9.13 -5.95
CA LEU A 77 3.86 -8.93 -4.82
C LEU A 77 4.39 -9.66 -3.58
N SER A 78 4.72 -10.94 -3.74
CA SER A 78 5.23 -11.77 -2.64
C SER A 78 6.52 -11.21 -2.04
N GLY A 79 7.46 -10.77 -2.89
CA GLY A 79 8.69 -10.10 -2.47
C GLY A 79 8.44 -8.79 -1.72
N LEU A 80 7.47 -7.98 -2.16
CA LEU A 80 7.09 -6.74 -1.46
C LEU A 80 6.46 -7.01 -0.09
N HIS A 81 5.70 -8.09 0.07
CA HIS A 81 5.21 -8.52 1.37
C HIS A 81 6.36 -8.91 2.32
N VAL A 82 7.39 -9.61 1.82
CA VAL A 82 8.61 -9.92 2.60
C VAL A 82 9.30 -8.63 3.04
N VAL A 83 9.43 -7.64 2.14
CA VAL A 83 9.98 -6.31 2.45
C VAL A 83 9.24 -5.67 3.64
N PHE A 84 7.90 -5.63 3.60
CA PHE A 84 7.13 -5.02 4.69
C PHE A 84 7.20 -5.80 6.01
N LEU A 85 7.26 -7.13 5.96
CA LEU A 85 7.47 -7.96 7.14
C LEU A 85 8.83 -7.68 7.79
N ARG A 86 9.91 -7.64 6.98
CA ARG A 86 11.26 -7.32 7.47
C ARG A 86 11.30 -5.91 8.05
N LEU A 87 10.66 -4.94 7.40
CA LEU A 87 10.58 -3.57 7.92
C LEU A 87 9.88 -3.50 9.27
N HIS A 88 8.77 -4.22 9.45
CA HIS A 88 8.10 -4.31 10.75
C HIS A 88 9.08 -4.82 11.82
N ASN A 89 9.80 -5.91 11.55
CA ASN A 89 10.71 -6.51 12.52
C ASN A 89 11.89 -5.59 12.86
N ILE A 90 12.45 -4.88 11.87
CA ILE A 90 13.49 -3.85 12.06
C ILE A 90 12.98 -2.73 12.98
N ILE A 91 11.77 -2.22 12.73
CA ILE A 91 11.17 -1.15 13.54
C ILE A 91 10.86 -1.65 14.96
N ALA A 92 10.29 -2.85 15.11
CA ALA A 92 10.01 -3.44 16.42
C ALA A 92 11.28 -3.57 17.27
N GLU A 93 12.39 -4.00 16.66
CA GLU A 93 13.69 -4.04 17.32
C GLU A 93 14.20 -2.65 17.71
N GLY A 94 14.11 -1.68 16.79
CA GLY A 94 14.47 -0.28 17.03
C GLY A 94 13.72 0.32 18.23
N ILE A 95 12.41 0.10 18.29
CA ILE A 95 11.56 0.54 19.40
C ILE A 95 11.94 -0.16 20.70
N ARG A 96 12.19 -1.47 20.68
CA ARG A 96 12.60 -2.25 21.85
C ARG A 96 13.92 -1.75 22.46
N LYS A 97 14.85 -1.25 21.65
CA LYS A 97 16.13 -0.68 22.13
C LYS A 97 15.94 0.62 22.91
N VAL A 98 14.84 1.34 22.72
CA VAL A 98 14.60 2.65 23.34
C VAL A 98 13.44 2.69 24.33
N ARG A 99 12.60 1.65 24.35
CA ARG A 99 11.45 1.50 25.24
C ARG A 99 11.47 0.14 25.93
N ASN A 100 11.34 0.15 27.26
CA ASN A 100 11.10 -1.08 28.03
C ASN A 100 9.58 -1.30 28.15
N CYS A 101 9.00 -2.07 27.22
CA CYS A 101 7.56 -2.32 27.14
C CYS A 101 7.27 -3.80 26.88
N ARG A 102 6.04 -4.23 27.17
CA ARG A 102 5.58 -5.59 26.82
C ARG A 102 5.54 -5.76 25.30
N SER A 103 5.77 -6.98 24.82
CA SER A 103 5.80 -7.32 23.38
C SER A 103 4.57 -6.84 22.61
N HIS A 104 3.37 -6.99 23.18
CA HIS A 104 2.14 -6.51 22.55
C HIS A 104 2.11 -4.98 22.34
N VAL A 105 2.67 -4.21 23.26
CA VAL A 105 2.74 -2.74 23.12
C VAL A 105 3.72 -2.35 22.03
N ILE A 106 4.85 -3.07 21.93
CA ILE A 106 5.82 -2.87 20.84
C ILE A 106 5.15 -3.19 19.49
N PHE A 107 4.44 -4.33 19.40
CA PHE A 107 3.75 -4.74 18.19
C PHE A 107 2.73 -3.69 17.70
N LEU A 108 1.87 -3.19 18.59
CA LEU A 108 0.87 -2.17 18.23
C LEU A 108 1.50 -0.83 17.85
N GLU A 109 2.57 -0.41 18.54
CA GLU A 109 3.32 0.80 18.18
C GLU A 109 3.96 0.65 16.80
N THR A 110 4.61 -0.49 16.53
CA THR A 110 5.20 -0.81 15.22
C THR A 110 4.13 -0.85 14.14
N LYS A 111 2.97 -1.50 14.38
CA LYS A 111 1.85 -1.53 13.44
C LYS A 111 1.39 -0.11 13.08
N LYS A 112 1.29 0.78 14.07
CA LYS A 112 0.94 2.19 13.84
C LYS A 112 1.98 2.92 12.98
N ILE A 113 3.27 2.72 13.24
CA ILE A 113 4.36 3.29 12.43
C ILE A 113 4.31 2.75 10.99
N MET A 114 4.06 1.45 10.82
CA MET A 114 3.95 0.83 9.51
C MET A 114 2.78 1.39 8.68
N GLY A 115 1.61 1.55 9.30
CA GLY A 115 0.48 2.23 8.64
C GLY A 115 0.85 3.64 8.17
N ALA A 116 1.54 4.40 9.01
CA ALA A 116 2.02 5.74 8.67
C ALA A 116 3.05 5.76 7.54
N ILE A 117 3.97 4.79 7.50
CA ILE A 117 4.94 4.65 6.41
C ILE A 117 4.25 4.31 5.10
N ILE A 118 3.26 3.42 5.11
CA ILE A 118 2.50 3.08 3.90
C ILE A 118 1.72 4.32 3.41
N GLN A 119 1.06 5.05 4.31
CA GLN A 119 0.40 6.32 3.97
C GLN A 119 1.39 7.35 3.39
N GLN A 120 2.57 7.50 4.01
CA GLN A 120 3.65 8.39 3.54
C GLN A 120 4.11 8.04 2.12
N ILE A 121 4.33 6.76 1.81
CA ILE A 121 4.78 6.32 0.49
C ILE A 121 3.66 6.46 -0.53
N THR A 122 2.44 6.04 -0.18
CA THR A 122 1.30 6.11 -1.09
C THR A 122 1.05 7.54 -1.52
N TYR A 123 0.92 8.49 -0.60
CA TYR A 123 0.60 9.89 -0.94
C TYR A 123 1.82 10.71 -1.35
N GLY A 124 3.03 10.34 -0.89
CA GLY A 124 4.25 11.11 -1.14
C GLY A 124 5.05 10.67 -2.35
N GLU A 125 4.96 9.40 -2.75
CA GLU A 125 5.74 8.83 -3.87
C GLU A 125 4.82 8.27 -4.96
N TYR A 126 3.81 7.47 -4.61
CA TYR A 126 2.97 6.79 -5.61
C TYR A 126 1.90 7.68 -6.25
N LEU A 127 1.12 8.44 -5.47
CA LEU A 127 0.09 9.33 -6.03
C LEU A 127 0.65 10.40 -6.97
N PRO A 128 1.84 11.00 -6.72
CA PRO A 128 2.46 11.93 -7.66
C PRO A 128 2.85 11.32 -9.02
N VAL A 129 3.08 10.01 -9.09
CA VAL A 129 3.28 9.30 -10.37
C VAL A 129 1.94 9.02 -11.03
N LEU A 130 0.92 8.65 -10.24
CA LEU A 130 -0.37 8.23 -10.72
C LEU A 130 -1.25 9.39 -11.22
N LEU A 131 -1.30 10.48 -10.47
CA LEU A 131 -2.23 11.59 -10.64
C LEU A 131 -1.49 12.88 -11.01
N GLY A 132 -2.03 13.59 -12.00
CA GLY A 132 -1.54 14.89 -12.41
C GLY A 132 -1.57 15.89 -11.25
N LYS A 133 -0.65 16.85 -11.30
CA LYS A 133 -0.45 17.83 -10.23
C LYS A 133 -1.73 18.59 -9.89
N GLN A 134 -2.49 18.98 -10.90
CA GLN A 134 -3.75 19.72 -10.73
C GLN A 134 -4.77 18.95 -9.88
N ILE A 135 -4.97 17.65 -10.15
CA ILE A 135 -5.92 16.81 -9.40
C ILE A 135 -5.50 16.68 -7.94
N ARG A 136 -4.19 16.53 -7.68
CA ARG A 136 -3.66 16.44 -6.31
C ARG A 136 -3.83 17.74 -5.53
N GLU A 137 -3.63 18.89 -6.19
CA GLU A 137 -3.83 20.21 -5.57
C GLU A 137 -5.31 20.49 -5.30
N ASP A 138 -6.21 20.22 -6.27
CA ASP A 138 -7.64 20.46 -6.14
C ASP A 138 -8.29 19.61 -5.04
N LEU A 139 -7.77 18.40 -4.83
CA LEU A 139 -8.25 17.46 -3.81
C LEU A 139 -7.38 17.45 -2.54
N ASP A 140 -6.41 18.36 -2.41
CA ASP A 140 -5.53 18.49 -1.24
C ASP A 140 -4.89 17.15 -0.80
N LEU A 141 -4.41 16.38 -1.79
CA LEU A 141 -3.84 15.06 -1.58
C LEU A 141 -2.39 15.13 -1.09
N ASP A 142 -1.68 16.19 -1.41
CA ASP A 142 -0.26 16.34 -1.09
C ASP A 142 0.01 16.34 0.42
N LEU A 143 1.15 15.76 0.79
CA LEU A 143 1.59 15.64 2.17
C LEU A 143 2.14 16.97 2.69
N LEU A 144 1.98 17.22 4.00
CA LEU A 144 2.55 18.41 4.62
C LEU A 144 4.05 18.18 4.89
N SER A 145 4.89 19.13 4.50
CA SER A 145 6.32 19.10 4.85
C SER A 145 6.58 19.38 6.34
N ARG A 146 5.65 20.09 7.01
CA ARG A 146 5.74 20.50 8.43
C ARG A 146 4.34 20.65 9.02
N GLY A 147 4.28 20.64 10.35
CA GLY A 147 3.03 20.82 11.09
C GLY A 147 2.19 19.54 11.10
N PHE A 148 0.91 19.71 11.42
CA PHE A 148 -0.05 18.62 11.57
C PHE A 148 -1.24 18.83 10.64
N TRP A 149 -1.75 17.72 10.13
CA TRP A 149 -3.03 17.67 9.46
C TRP A 149 -4.17 17.88 10.45
N ARG A 150 -5.21 18.60 10.03
CA ARG A 150 -6.36 18.98 10.87
C ARG A 150 -7.71 18.92 10.15
N LYS A 151 -7.74 18.36 8.94
CA LYS A 151 -8.94 18.32 8.09
C LYS A 151 -9.63 16.95 8.09
N TYR A 152 -9.47 16.18 9.17
CA TYR A 152 -10.30 14.99 9.37
C TYR A 152 -11.77 15.44 9.45
N ASP A 153 -12.62 14.77 8.67
CA ASP A 153 -14.04 15.05 8.60
C ASP A 153 -14.82 13.73 8.84
N PRO A 154 -15.58 13.62 9.94
CA PRO A 154 -16.36 12.41 10.23
C PRO A 154 -17.53 12.17 9.26
N ASP A 155 -17.92 13.18 8.47
CA ASP A 155 -19.01 13.06 7.49
C ASP A 155 -18.51 12.56 6.13
N VAL A 156 -17.19 12.49 5.91
CA VAL A 156 -16.59 11.88 4.72
C VAL A 156 -16.61 10.37 4.86
N ASN A 157 -17.16 9.68 3.84
CA ASN A 157 -17.21 8.22 3.81
C ASN A 157 -15.94 7.62 3.15
N PRO A 158 -15.04 6.99 3.92
CA PRO A 158 -13.78 6.46 3.41
C PRO A 158 -13.93 5.11 2.68
N THR A 159 -15.14 4.52 2.62
CA THR A 159 -15.32 3.19 2.01
C THR A 159 -14.86 3.18 0.55
N VAL A 160 -14.20 2.10 0.14
CA VAL A 160 -13.78 1.95 -1.25
C VAL A 160 -15.01 1.85 -2.17
N LYS A 161 -15.12 2.77 -3.13
CA LYS A 161 -16.18 2.79 -4.13
C LYS A 161 -16.10 1.56 -5.01
N ASN A 162 -17.25 0.98 -5.32
CA ASN A 162 -17.35 -0.23 -6.14
C ASN A 162 -16.65 -0.07 -7.51
N VAL A 163 -16.85 1.07 -8.19
CA VAL A 163 -16.16 1.37 -9.46
C VAL A 163 -14.64 1.46 -9.33
N VAL A 164 -14.14 1.92 -8.19
CA VAL A 164 -12.70 2.08 -7.97
C VAL A 164 -12.04 0.72 -7.78
N ALA A 165 -12.62 -0.15 -6.93
CA ALA A 165 -12.12 -1.51 -6.72
C ALA A 165 -12.27 -2.41 -7.96
N THR A 166 -13.34 -2.19 -8.73
CA THR A 166 -13.71 -3.09 -9.83
C THR A 166 -13.15 -2.65 -11.19
N ALA A 167 -12.85 -1.36 -11.36
CA ALA A 167 -12.33 -0.83 -12.63
C ALA A 167 -11.08 0.04 -12.43
N ALA A 168 -11.15 1.15 -11.70
CA ALA A 168 -10.09 2.16 -11.74
C ALA A 168 -8.74 1.66 -11.20
N LEU A 169 -8.71 0.97 -10.05
CA LEU A 169 -7.47 0.40 -9.48
C LEU A 169 -6.92 -0.79 -10.29
N ARG A 170 -7.66 -1.27 -11.29
CA ARG A 170 -7.22 -2.33 -12.20
C ARG A 170 -6.42 -1.82 -13.39
N TYR A 171 -6.17 -0.50 -13.46
CA TYR A 171 -5.33 0.10 -14.50
C TYR A 171 -3.93 -0.55 -14.59
N GLY A 172 -3.39 -0.99 -13.44
CA GLY A 172 -2.09 -1.66 -13.37
C GLY A 172 -2.02 -2.99 -14.13
N HIS A 173 -3.15 -3.61 -14.49
CA HIS A 173 -3.13 -4.87 -15.24
C HIS A 173 -2.57 -4.73 -16.66
N SER A 174 -2.64 -3.56 -17.29
CA SER A 174 -1.97 -3.32 -18.58
C SER A 174 -0.48 -3.04 -18.40
N GLN A 175 -0.01 -2.82 -17.17
CA GLN A 175 1.38 -2.51 -16.86
C GLN A 175 2.22 -3.75 -16.53
N ILE A 176 1.59 -4.92 -16.45
CA ILE A 176 2.25 -6.18 -16.11
C ILE A 176 3.28 -6.51 -17.19
N PRO A 177 4.56 -6.77 -16.82
CA PRO A 177 5.60 -7.09 -17.77
C PRO A 177 5.44 -8.52 -18.32
N PRO A 178 6.07 -8.85 -19.46
CA PRO A 178 6.03 -10.20 -20.01
C PRO A 178 6.95 -11.17 -19.25
N GLU A 179 7.90 -10.66 -18.46
CA GLU A 179 8.85 -11.46 -17.72
C GLU A 179 9.28 -10.82 -16.41
N PHE A 180 9.69 -11.68 -15.48
CA PHE A 180 10.45 -11.35 -14.28
C PHE A 180 11.88 -11.86 -14.44
N GLY A 181 12.79 -11.43 -13.56
CA GLY A 181 14.16 -11.90 -13.63
C GLY A 181 14.98 -11.52 -12.42
N TYR A 182 16.25 -11.91 -12.46
CA TYR A 182 17.26 -11.61 -11.46
C TYR A 182 18.34 -10.72 -12.06
N LYS A 183 18.73 -9.68 -11.31
CA LYS A 183 19.88 -8.83 -11.63
C LYS A 183 20.90 -8.82 -10.50
N THR A 184 22.16 -9.00 -10.89
CA THR A 184 23.31 -8.89 -9.97
C THR A 184 23.49 -7.45 -9.48
N MET A 185 24.41 -7.26 -8.54
CA MET A 185 24.83 -5.93 -8.08
C MET A 185 25.42 -5.05 -9.20
N GLN A 186 25.93 -5.65 -10.28
CA GLN A 186 26.43 -4.94 -11.46
C GLN A 186 25.32 -4.72 -12.51
N PHE A 187 24.05 -4.92 -12.14
CA PHE A 187 22.87 -4.81 -13.00
C PHE A 187 22.89 -5.74 -14.23
N ALA A 188 23.67 -6.83 -14.16
CA ALA A 188 23.65 -7.85 -15.20
C ALA A 188 22.48 -8.81 -14.94
N THR A 189 21.63 -9.01 -15.95
CA THR A 189 20.56 -10.01 -15.91
C THR A 189 21.17 -11.41 -15.93
N THR A 190 20.87 -12.22 -14.92
CA THR A 190 21.37 -13.61 -14.81
C THR A 190 20.36 -14.63 -15.27
N GLN A 191 19.08 -14.34 -15.11
CA GLN A 191 17.98 -15.22 -15.48
C GLN A 191 16.70 -14.41 -15.70
N THR A 192 15.86 -14.85 -16.64
CA THR A 192 14.50 -14.36 -16.81
C THR A 192 13.50 -15.51 -16.81
N PHE A 193 12.26 -15.19 -16.49
CA PHE A 193 11.13 -16.10 -16.39
C PHE A 193 9.93 -15.42 -17.01
N LYS A 194 9.20 -16.11 -17.88
CA LYS A 194 7.96 -15.56 -18.42
C LYS A 194 6.94 -15.38 -17.30
N THR A 195 6.17 -14.31 -17.37
CA THR A 195 5.20 -13.98 -16.32
C THR A 195 4.22 -15.11 -16.08
N GLU A 196 3.65 -15.72 -17.13
CA GLU A 196 2.69 -16.82 -17.02
C GLU A 196 3.24 -18.08 -16.34
N ASP A 197 4.56 -18.29 -16.38
CA ASP A 197 5.20 -19.46 -15.78
C ASP A 197 5.45 -19.29 -14.28
N VAL A 198 5.29 -18.08 -13.73
CA VAL A 198 5.67 -17.75 -12.35
C VAL A 198 4.53 -17.12 -11.54
N LEU A 199 3.33 -17.00 -12.11
CA LEU A 199 2.13 -16.65 -11.37
C LEU A 199 1.74 -17.80 -10.43
N MET A 200 1.36 -17.46 -9.20
CA MET A 200 1.05 -18.43 -8.15
C MET A 200 2.20 -19.38 -7.77
N ASP A 201 3.43 -19.17 -8.27
CA ASP A 201 4.60 -19.98 -7.94
C ASP A 201 5.49 -19.25 -6.92
N PRO A 202 5.72 -19.81 -5.71
CA PRO A 202 6.54 -19.17 -4.69
C PRO A 202 8.05 -19.25 -4.98
N HIS A 203 8.48 -20.05 -5.96
CA HIS A 203 9.88 -20.45 -6.16
C HIS A 203 10.83 -19.26 -6.26
N ILE A 204 10.46 -18.23 -7.02
CA ILE A 204 11.31 -17.05 -7.22
C ILE A 204 11.64 -16.34 -5.89
N VAL A 205 10.72 -16.37 -4.93
CA VAL A 205 10.82 -15.60 -3.67
C VAL A 205 11.23 -16.45 -2.49
N VAL A 206 10.80 -17.71 -2.44
CA VAL A 206 10.97 -18.58 -1.26
C VAL A 206 12.24 -19.41 -1.31
N THR A 207 12.66 -19.81 -2.50
CA THR A 207 13.75 -20.79 -2.62
C THR A 207 15.04 -20.26 -1.98
N GLN A 208 15.82 -21.17 -1.37
CA GLN A 208 17.05 -20.85 -0.63
C GLN A 208 16.86 -19.77 0.46
N GLY A 209 15.70 -19.74 1.12
CA GLY A 209 15.40 -18.77 2.18
C GLY A 209 15.28 -17.33 1.65
N GLY A 210 14.87 -17.16 0.38
CA GLY A 210 14.68 -15.86 -0.25
C GLY A 210 15.96 -15.08 -0.53
N SER A 211 17.07 -15.78 -0.74
CA SER A 211 18.34 -15.17 -1.16
C SER A 211 18.24 -14.40 -2.48
N ASN A 212 17.27 -14.72 -3.34
CA ASN A 212 17.06 -14.11 -4.64
C ASN A 212 16.23 -12.81 -4.62
N ILE A 213 15.58 -12.47 -3.51
CA ILE A 213 14.70 -11.29 -3.43
C ILE A 213 15.44 -9.98 -3.76
N PRO A 214 16.70 -9.74 -3.30
CA PRO A 214 17.45 -8.55 -3.70
C PRO A 214 17.70 -8.47 -5.21
N ASP A 215 17.94 -9.61 -5.87
CA ASP A 215 18.19 -9.68 -7.31
C ASP A 215 16.90 -9.46 -8.12
N LEU A 216 15.76 -9.98 -7.63
CA LEU A 216 14.44 -9.65 -8.18
C LEU A 216 14.14 -8.16 -8.04
N ALA A 217 14.42 -7.56 -6.88
CA ALA A 217 14.21 -6.14 -6.66
C ALA A 217 15.06 -5.28 -7.60
N ARG A 218 16.33 -5.63 -7.84
CA ARG A 218 17.17 -4.95 -8.84
C ARG A 218 16.62 -5.08 -10.26
N PHE A 219 16.05 -6.23 -10.61
CA PHE A 219 15.37 -6.39 -11.89
C PHE A 219 14.18 -5.43 -12.00
N LEU A 220 13.31 -5.37 -10.98
CA LEU A 220 12.13 -4.50 -10.98
C LEU A 220 12.48 -3.00 -10.98
N LEU A 221 13.53 -2.60 -10.24
CA LEU A 221 13.98 -1.20 -10.15
C LEU A 221 14.60 -0.66 -11.45
N ASP A 222 15.08 -1.55 -12.33
CA ASP A 222 15.74 -1.19 -13.59
C ASP A 222 14.89 -1.49 -14.83
N THR A 223 13.80 -2.26 -14.67
CA THR A 223 12.89 -2.61 -15.77
C THR A 223 11.75 -1.59 -15.86
N PRO A 224 11.56 -0.90 -17.00
CA PRO A 224 10.46 0.03 -17.18
C PRO A 224 9.09 -0.66 -17.06
N ALA A 225 8.15 -0.03 -16.35
CA ALA A 225 6.76 -0.46 -16.39
C ALA A 225 6.19 -0.35 -17.82
N ARG A 226 5.27 -1.26 -18.19
CA ARG A 226 4.54 -1.13 -19.45
C ARG A 226 3.61 0.09 -19.40
N LYS A 227 3.32 0.63 -20.59
CA LYS A 227 2.40 1.76 -20.73
C LYS A 227 0.99 1.36 -20.28
N MET A 228 0.27 2.30 -19.68
CA MET A 228 -1.17 2.13 -19.46
C MET A 228 -1.90 2.37 -20.78
N ASP A 229 -2.34 1.28 -21.43
CA ASP A 229 -3.13 1.32 -22.66
C ASP A 229 -3.87 -0.02 -22.93
N ARG A 230 -4.42 -0.15 -24.15
CA ARG A 230 -5.17 -1.34 -24.60
C ARG A 230 -4.31 -2.58 -24.88
N GLN A 231 -2.98 -2.46 -24.90
CA GLN A 231 -2.07 -3.56 -25.17
C GLN A 231 -1.72 -4.21 -23.84
N VAL A 232 -2.03 -5.50 -23.73
CA VAL A 232 -1.79 -6.28 -22.52
C VAL A 232 -1.04 -7.54 -22.91
N GLU A 233 0.00 -7.85 -22.15
CA GLU A 233 0.84 -9.01 -22.39
C GLU A 233 0.02 -10.31 -22.36
N ASP A 234 0.37 -11.23 -23.25
CA ASP A 234 -0.32 -12.52 -23.40
C ASP A 234 -0.32 -13.34 -22.11
N ALA A 235 0.69 -13.13 -21.27
CA ALA A 235 0.84 -13.74 -19.96
C ALA A 235 -0.43 -13.63 -19.07
N VAL A 236 -1.12 -12.49 -19.14
CA VAL A 236 -2.35 -12.25 -18.37
C VAL A 236 -3.60 -12.15 -19.25
N ARG A 237 -3.43 -12.00 -20.56
CA ARG A 237 -4.55 -11.91 -21.52
C ARG A 237 -4.98 -13.28 -22.07
N ASN A 238 -4.06 -14.23 -22.25
CA ASN A 238 -4.39 -15.57 -22.77
C ASN A 238 -3.93 -16.70 -21.85
N GLU A 239 -2.98 -16.45 -20.96
CA GLU A 239 -2.26 -17.48 -20.20
C GLU A 239 -2.46 -17.38 -18.67
N LEU A 240 -3.40 -16.56 -18.21
CA LEU A 240 -3.57 -16.28 -16.78
C LEU A 240 -3.93 -17.58 -16.02
N PHE A 241 -3.15 -17.89 -14.97
CA PHE A 241 -3.33 -19.02 -14.05
C PHE A 241 -3.59 -20.36 -14.76
N ARG A 242 -2.70 -20.71 -15.69
CA ARG A 242 -2.75 -22.01 -16.37
C ARG A 242 -2.83 -23.16 -15.37
N ASP A 243 -3.88 -23.97 -15.45
CA ASP A 243 -4.04 -25.14 -14.60
C ASP A 243 -3.31 -26.38 -15.14
N VAL A 244 -3.33 -27.47 -14.37
CA VAL A 244 -2.68 -28.75 -14.75
C VAL A 244 -3.25 -29.40 -16.02
N ASN A 245 -4.46 -29.00 -16.45
CA ASN A 245 -5.11 -29.48 -17.67
C ASN A 245 -4.87 -28.54 -18.86
N GLY A 246 -4.13 -27.44 -18.66
CA GLY A 246 -3.87 -26.43 -19.68
C GLY A 246 -5.01 -25.44 -19.88
N LEU A 247 -6.00 -25.38 -18.98
CA LEU A 247 -7.02 -24.33 -19.00
C LEU A 247 -6.40 -23.01 -18.55
N THR A 248 -6.67 -21.95 -19.30
CA THR A 248 -6.16 -20.60 -19.03
C THR A 248 -7.30 -19.59 -18.97
N PHE A 249 -6.99 -18.40 -18.43
CA PHE A 249 -7.94 -17.30 -18.33
C PHE A 249 -7.42 -16.03 -19.01
N ASP A 250 -8.36 -15.09 -19.23
CA ASP A 250 -8.10 -13.75 -19.72
C ASP A 250 -8.49 -12.72 -18.65
N LEU A 251 -7.49 -12.04 -18.08
CA LEU A 251 -7.67 -11.04 -17.04
C LEU A 251 -8.46 -9.82 -17.53
N MET A 252 -8.33 -9.44 -18.80
CA MET A 252 -9.07 -8.30 -19.36
C MET A 252 -10.54 -8.65 -19.52
N SER A 253 -10.84 -9.84 -20.03
CA SER A 253 -12.19 -10.38 -20.08
C SER A 253 -12.82 -10.49 -18.68
N PHE A 254 -12.05 -10.91 -17.67
CA PHE A 254 -12.51 -10.90 -16.28
C PHE A 254 -12.79 -9.50 -15.74
N ASN A 255 -11.99 -8.48 -16.06
CA ASN A 255 -12.25 -7.11 -15.61
C ASN A 255 -13.56 -6.58 -16.21
N ILE A 256 -13.79 -6.81 -17.50
CA ILE A 256 -15.04 -6.45 -18.19
C ILE A 256 -16.22 -7.18 -17.55
N GLN A 257 -16.13 -8.51 -17.45
CA GLN A 257 -17.23 -9.31 -16.91
C GLN A 257 -17.50 -9.01 -15.43
N ARG A 258 -16.47 -8.66 -14.65
CA ARG A 258 -16.62 -8.25 -13.25
C ARG A 258 -17.33 -6.91 -13.14
N GLY A 259 -17.02 -5.94 -14.01
CA GLY A 259 -17.76 -4.68 -14.09
C GLY A 259 -19.26 -4.91 -14.30
N ARG A 260 -19.62 -5.86 -15.16
CA ARG A 260 -21.01 -6.26 -15.44
C ARG A 260 -21.65 -7.00 -14.26
N ASP A 261 -20.95 -7.94 -13.62
CA ASP A 261 -21.40 -8.63 -12.39
C ASP A 261 -21.66 -7.66 -11.23
N HIS A 262 -20.88 -6.59 -11.15
CA HIS A 262 -21.04 -5.51 -10.18
C HIS A 262 -22.05 -4.43 -10.61
N ALA A 263 -22.70 -4.62 -11.76
CA ALA A 263 -23.67 -3.69 -12.34
C ALA A 263 -23.13 -2.24 -12.40
N LEU A 264 -21.85 -2.07 -12.73
CA LEU A 264 -21.27 -0.74 -12.86
C LEU A 264 -21.97 0.03 -13.99
N PRO A 265 -22.33 1.30 -13.76
CA PRO A 265 -22.77 2.18 -14.84
C PRO A 265 -21.74 2.29 -15.95
N SER A 266 -22.21 2.73 -17.12
CA SER A 266 -21.37 2.90 -18.31
C SER A 266 -20.24 3.90 -18.10
N TYR A 267 -19.25 3.84 -18.98
CA TYR A 267 -18.18 4.83 -19.06
C TYR A 267 -18.72 6.27 -19.08
N ASN A 268 -19.73 6.57 -19.90
CA ASN A 268 -20.32 7.90 -20.02
C ASN A 268 -21.01 8.37 -18.73
N ALA A 269 -21.68 7.47 -18.00
CA ALA A 269 -22.30 7.80 -16.71
C ALA A 269 -21.24 8.22 -15.67
N TRP A 270 -20.08 7.55 -15.66
CA TRP A 270 -18.98 7.95 -14.77
C TRP A 270 -18.28 9.22 -15.22
N ARG A 271 -18.25 9.52 -16.52
CA ARG A 271 -17.79 10.82 -17.02
C ARG A 271 -18.69 11.95 -16.59
N GLU A 272 -20.00 11.78 -16.69
CA GLU A 272 -20.97 12.74 -16.18
C GLU A 272 -20.77 12.98 -14.68
N TRP A 273 -20.64 11.90 -13.89
CA TRP A 273 -20.38 12.00 -12.45
C TRP A 273 -19.09 12.77 -12.13
N CYS A 274 -18.06 12.60 -12.95
CA CYS A 274 -16.79 13.33 -12.83
C CYS A 274 -16.84 14.77 -13.38
N GLY A 275 -17.96 15.23 -13.94
CA GLY A 275 -18.07 16.54 -14.58
C GLY A 275 -17.28 16.64 -15.89
N LEU A 276 -16.98 15.51 -16.52
CA LEU A 276 -16.21 15.41 -17.74
C LEU A 276 -17.13 15.38 -18.98
N PRO A 277 -16.66 15.79 -20.18
CA PRO A 277 -17.46 15.72 -21.40
C PRO A 277 -18.01 14.32 -21.67
N VAL A 278 -19.34 14.22 -21.87
CA VAL A 278 -20.07 12.99 -22.18
C VAL A 278 -20.17 12.84 -23.70
N ALA A 279 -19.75 11.69 -24.22
CA ALA A 279 -19.74 11.45 -25.67
C ALA A 279 -21.14 11.08 -26.18
N GLN A 280 -21.66 11.78 -27.19
CA GLN A 280 -22.94 11.45 -27.83
C GLN A 280 -22.82 10.35 -28.90
N ASN A 281 -21.60 10.09 -29.35
CA ASN A 281 -21.22 9.03 -30.27
C ASN A 281 -19.71 8.78 -30.13
N PHE A 282 -19.19 7.72 -30.75
CA PHE A 282 -17.78 7.35 -30.66
C PHE A 282 -16.80 8.44 -31.16
N ALA A 283 -17.21 9.31 -32.10
CA ALA A 283 -16.36 10.39 -32.57
C ALA A 283 -16.15 11.48 -31.51
N ASN A 284 -17.08 11.61 -30.54
CA ASN A 284 -17.03 12.59 -29.45
C ASN A 284 -16.29 12.11 -28.20
N LEU A 285 -15.62 10.96 -28.24
CA LEU A 285 -14.74 10.49 -27.17
C LEU A 285 -13.44 11.30 -27.13
N VAL A 286 -13.49 12.50 -26.54
CA VAL A 286 -12.41 13.50 -26.62
C VAL A 286 -11.06 13.04 -26.09
N ASP A 287 -11.05 12.16 -25.09
CA ASP A 287 -9.82 11.67 -24.44
C ASP A 287 -9.24 10.40 -25.07
N HIS A 288 -9.83 9.92 -26.18
CA HIS A 288 -9.36 8.75 -26.92
C HIS A 288 -8.72 9.12 -28.26
N SER A 289 -7.71 8.37 -28.67
CA SER A 289 -7.13 8.50 -30.02
C SER A 289 -8.09 8.02 -31.11
N ALA A 290 -7.88 8.42 -32.36
CA ALA A 290 -8.72 8.01 -33.49
C ALA A 290 -8.76 6.48 -33.70
N ASP A 291 -7.62 5.79 -33.48
CA ASP A 291 -7.56 4.30 -33.52
C ASP A 291 -8.46 3.70 -32.45
N VAL A 292 -8.39 4.20 -31.22
CA VAL A 292 -9.21 3.69 -30.11
C VAL A 292 -10.69 3.93 -30.36
N ARG A 293 -11.09 5.13 -30.81
CA ARG A 293 -12.49 5.43 -31.15
C ARG A 293 -13.05 4.46 -32.19
N THR A 294 -12.27 4.20 -33.25
CA THR A 294 -12.65 3.26 -34.32
C THR A 294 -12.84 1.84 -33.77
N ARG A 295 -11.93 1.39 -32.89
CA ARG A 295 -12.04 0.06 -32.27
C ARG A 295 -13.23 -0.08 -31.34
N LEU A 296 -13.50 0.94 -30.53
CA LEU A 296 -14.68 0.97 -29.65
C LEU A 296 -15.96 0.95 -30.48
N GLN A 297 -16.04 1.75 -31.55
CA GLN A 297 -17.17 1.76 -32.47
C GLN A 297 -17.41 0.41 -33.15
N ASN A 298 -16.34 -0.34 -33.45
CA ASN A 298 -16.45 -1.68 -34.04
C ASN A 298 -16.82 -2.77 -33.02
N THR A 299 -16.76 -2.46 -31.72
CA THR A 299 -16.94 -3.42 -30.62
C THR A 299 -18.28 -3.23 -29.91
N TYR A 300 -18.65 -1.98 -29.63
CA TYR A 300 -19.87 -1.60 -28.92
C TYR A 300 -20.90 -1.04 -29.89
N VAL A 301 -22.18 -1.33 -29.66
CA VAL A 301 -23.29 -0.86 -30.51
C VAL A 301 -23.54 0.63 -30.24
N ASP A 302 -23.65 1.01 -28.97
CA ASP A 302 -23.81 2.40 -28.53
C ASP A 302 -22.61 2.84 -27.69
N VAL A 303 -22.29 4.15 -27.73
CA VAL A 303 -21.21 4.72 -26.89
C VAL A 303 -21.52 4.60 -25.40
N ASN A 304 -22.79 4.48 -25.03
CA ASN A 304 -23.24 4.24 -23.66
C ASN A 304 -23.16 2.78 -23.23
N ASP A 305 -22.80 1.85 -24.12
CA ASP A 305 -22.55 0.44 -23.76
C ASP A 305 -21.11 0.20 -23.29
N VAL A 306 -20.21 1.18 -23.46
CA VAL A 306 -18.78 1.04 -23.15
C VAL A 306 -18.60 0.77 -21.65
N ASP A 307 -18.02 -0.39 -21.32
CA ASP A 307 -17.69 -0.78 -19.95
C ASP A 307 -16.67 0.23 -19.36
N VAL A 308 -16.86 0.66 -18.12
CA VAL A 308 -16.02 1.70 -17.48
C VAL A 308 -14.53 1.35 -17.45
N PHE A 309 -14.18 0.07 -17.26
CA PHE A 309 -12.78 -0.39 -17.32
C PHE A 309 -12.17 -0.15 -18.70
N VAL A 310 -12.88 -0.54 -19.76
CA VAL A 310 -12.42 -0.40 -21.15
C VAL A 310 -12.30 1.07 -21.54
N GLY A 311 -13.31 1.87 -21.21
CA GLY A 311 -13.28 3.30 -21.48
C GLY A 311 -12.12 3.98 -20.77
N GLY A 312 -11.95 3.75 -19.46
CA GLY A 312 -10.92 4.41 -18.64
C GLY A 312 -9.49 3.99 -18.96
N VAL A 313 -9.22 2.69 -19.19
CA VAL A 313 -7.86 2.18 -19.50
C VAL A 313 -7.38 2.58 -20.90
N THR A 314 -8.28 3.08 -21.75
CA THR A 314 -7.93 3.48 -23.12
C THR A 314 -7.92 4.98 -23.34
N GLU A 315 -8.26 5.76 -22.32
CA GLU A 315 -8.06 7.22 -22.32
C GLU A 315 -6.57 7.55 -22.42
N THR A 316 -6.27 8.68 -23.06
CA THR A 316 -4.92 9.23 -23.17
C THR A 316 -4.58 9.92 -21.85
N PRO A 317 -3.53 9.50 -21.13
CA PRO A 317 -3.07 10.21 -19.94
C PRO A 317 -2.57 11.60 -20.27
N ARG A 318 -2.61 12.50 -19.28
CA ARG A 318 -1.89 13.78 -19.34
C ARG A 318 -0.38 13.56 -19.22
N ASP A 319 0.41 14.54 -19.65
CA ASP A 319 1.88 14.45 -19.62
C ASP A 319 2.45 14.23 -18.21
N ASP A 320 1.75 14.67 -17.16
CA ASP A 320 2.14 14.55 -15.76
C ASP A 320 1.32 13.50 -14.97
N ALA A 321 0.59 12.62 -15.66
CA ALA A 321 -0.24 11.59 -15.03
C ALA A 321 -0.05 10.22 -15.70
N LEU A 322 -0.19 9.15 -14.93
CA LEU A 322 -0.08 7.78 -15.46
C LEU A 322 -1.39 7.28 -16.08
N VAL A 323 -2.53 7.80 -15.61
CA VAL A 323 -3.87 7.37 -16.04
C VAL A 323 -4.64 8.49 -16.74
N GLY A 324 -5.67 8.11 -17.51
CA GLY A 324 -6.55 9.05 -18.19
C GLY A 324 -7.48 9.84 -17.25
N PRO A 325 -8.11 10.93 -17.74
CA PRO A 325 -8.90 11.85 -16.93
C PRO A 325 -10.00 11.22 -16.06
N LEU A 326 -10.68 10.18 -16.55
CA LEU A 326 -11.71 9.49 -15.79
C LEU A 326 -11.12 8.76 -14.58
N PHE A 327 -10.04 8.00 -14.79
CA PHE A 327 -9.37 7.30 -13.70
C PHE A 327 -8.66 8.26 -12.75
N GLU A 328 -8.12 9.39 -13.22
CA GLU A 328 -7.63 10.46 -12.34
C GLU A 328 -8.73 10.96 -11.39
N CYS A 329 -9.92 11.25 -11.92
CA CYS A 329 -11.06 11.68 -11.12
C CYS A 329 -11.50 10.61 -10.10
N LEU A 330 -11.70 9.38 -10.54
CA LEU A 330 -12.18 8.29 -9.69
C LEU A 330 -11.18 7.94 -8.58
N LEU A 331 -9.90 7.81 -8.93
CA LEU A 331 -8.83 7.49 -7.98
C LEU A 331 -8.57 8.67 -7.05
N GLY A 332 -8.43 9.89 -7.59
CA GLY A 332 -8.20 11.09 -6.80
C GLY A 332 -9.28 11.29 -5.73
N ARG A 333 -10.56 11.17 -6.09
CA ARG A 333 -11.66 11.28 -5.12
C ARG A 333 -11.68 10.14 -4.12
N GLN A 334 -11.29 8.92 -4.50
CA GLN A 334 -11.17 7.82 -3.53
C GLN A 334 -10.06 8.06 -2.51
N PHE A 335 -8.88 8.49 -2.95
CA PHE A 335 -7.77 8.82 -2.05
C PHE A 335 -8.08 10.05 -1.19
N HIS A 336 -8.79 11.05 -1.73
CA HIS A 336 -9.34 12.14 -0.91
C HIS A 336 -10.18 11.59 0.24
N ASP A 337 -11.16 10.74 -0.06
CA ASP A 337 -12.09 10.25 0.95
C ASP A 337 -11.41 9.36 2.00
N ILE A 338 -10.39 8.58 1.59
CA ILE A 338 -9.56 7.81 2.53
C ILE A 338 -8.77 8.75 3.44
N LYS A 339 -8.11 9.80 2.91
CA LYS A 339 -7.31 10.75 3.70
C LYS A 339 -8.16 11.58 4.66
N PHE A 340 -9.29 12.10 4.18
CA PHE A 340 -10.16 13.00 4.94
C PHE A 340 -11.09 12.25 5.90
N GLY A 341 -11.49 11.02 5.57
CA GLY A 341 -12.32 10.16 6.41
C GLY A 341 -11.54 9.28 7.40
N ASP A 342 -10.20 9.28 7.36
CA ASP A 342 -9.37 8.51 8.30
C ASP A 342 -9.03 9.32 9.56
N ARG A 343 -9.69 9.00 10.68
CA ARG A 343 -9.37 9.58 11.99
C ARG A 343 -7.93 9.32 12.44
N TYR A 344 -7.31 8.24 11.94
CA TYR A 344 -5.94 7.83 12.24
C TYR A 344 -4.93 8.26 11.18
N TRP A 345 -5.29 9.18 10.27
CA TRP A 345 -4.35 9.75 9.30
C TRP A 345 -3.07 10.23 10.00
N TYR A 346 -1.93 9.74 9.54
CA TYR A 346 -0.69 9.77 10.32
C TYR A 346 -0.15 11.18 10.62
N GLU A 347 -0.48 12.18 9.80
CA GLU A 347 -0.05 13.57 10.02
C GLU A 347 -0.86 14.29 11.10
N THR A 348 -1.90 13.65 11.65
CA THR A 348 -2.70 14.16 12.76
C THR A 348 -1.89 14.17 14.06
N ASN A 349 -2.19 15.08 14.98
CA ASN A 349 -1.55 15.11 16.29
C ASN A 349 -2.30 14.26 17.32
N GLY A 350 -1.62 13.79 18.36
CA GLY A 350 -2.26 13.14 19.51
C GLY A 350 -2.13 11.61 19.52
N VAL A 351 -3.13 10.95 20.09
CA VAL A 351 -3.15 9.48 20.25
C VAL A 351 -3.45 8.80 18.92
N GLU A 352 -4.20 9.48 18.05
CA GLU A 352 -4.57 9.05 16.72
C GLU A 352 -3.37 9.04 15.78
N GLY A 353 -2.64 10.15 15.66
CA GLY A 353 -1.43 10.26 14.83
C GLY A 353 -0.15 10.29 15.67
N PHE A 354 0.77 11.22 15.41
CA PHE A 354 2.08 11.24 16.06
C PHE A 354 2.43 12.62 16.64
N PRO A 355 3.12 12.69 17.80
CA PRO A 355 3.77 13.92 18.22
C PRO A 355 4.82 14.36 17.18
N ARG A 356 5.02 15.67 17.05
CA ARG A 356 5.89 16.28 16.03
C ARG A 356 7.27 15.62 15.87
N ARG A 357 7.92 15.23 16.98
CA ARG A 357 9.24 14.61 16.95
C ARG A 357 9.27 13.23 16.26
N GLN A 358 8.17 12.49 16.30
CA GLN A 358 8.03 11.17 15.67
C GLN A 358 7.57 11.33 14.22
N LEU A 359 6.61 12.24 13.99
CA LEU A 359 6.12 12.55 12.65
C LEU A 359 7.25 13.01 11.70
N GLN A 360 8.19 13.83 12.18
CA GLN A 360 9.34 14.23 11.37
C GLN A 360 10.30 13.08 11.04
N GLU A 361 10.31 11.99 11.80
CA GLU A 361 11.11 10.81 11.44
C GLU A 361 10.40 9.97 10.38
N ILE A 362 9.07 9.82 10.49
CA ILE A 362 8.26 9.08 9.49
C ILE A 362 8.34 9.77 8.13
N ARG A 363 8.26 11.11 8.08
CA ARG A 363 8.35 11.90 6.84
C ARG A 363 9.69 11.76 6.07
N LYS A 364 10.72 11.19 6.68
CA LYS A 364 12.01 10.94 6.02
C LYS A 364 12.03 9.64 5.23
N VAL A 365 11.14 8.71 5.55
CA VAL A 365 11.17 7.35 4.99
C VAL A 365 10.70 7.41 3.55
N THR A 366 11.50 6.82 2.66
CA THR A 366 11.18 6.62 1.24
C THR A 366 11.13 5.14 0.91
N LEU A 367 10.46 4.76 -0.18
CA LEU A 367 10.46 3.38 -0.67
C LEU A 367 11.89 2.87 -0.94
N SER A 368 12.75 3.71 -1.53
CA SER A 368 14.17 3.36 -1.74
C SER A 368 14.87 3.02 -0.43
N LYS A 369 14.65 3.79 0.64
CA LYS A 369 15.27 3.49 1.93
C LYS A 369 14.75 2.19 2.53
N ILE A 370 13.46 1.91 2.40
CA ILE A 370 12.89 0.64 2.87
C ILE A 370 13.58 -0.53 2.17
N LEU A 371 13.68 -0.50 0.85
CA LEU A 371 14.34 -1.56 0.07
C LEU A 371 15.80 -1.75 0.50
N CYS A 372 16.54 -0.68 0.74
CA CYS A 372 17.90 -0.75 1.30
C CYS A 372 17.94 -1.51 2.63
N GLU A 373 17.12 -1.12 3.60
CA GLU A 373 17.14 -1.69 4.96
C GLU A 373 16.65 -3.15 5.00
N THR A 374 15.73 -3.54 4.10
CA THR A 374 15.08 -4.86 4.14
C THR A 374 15.72 -5.89 3.23
N LEU A 375 16.44 -5.45 2.19
CA LEU A 375 17.05 -6.32 1.19
C LEU A 375 18.58 -6.26 1.18
N GLY A 376 19.19 -5.40 2.00
CA GLY A 376 20.65 -5.28 2.07
C GLY A 376 21.26 -4.73 0.78
N LEU A 377 20.55 -3.87 0.06
CA LEU A 377 21.08 -3.19 -1.13
C LEU A 377 22.15 -2.17 -0.70
N GLU A 378 23.19 -1.99 -1.52
CA GLU A 378 24.24 -0.99 -1.27
C GLU A 378 23.99 0.33 -1.99
N ILE A 379 23.44 0.24 -3.21
CA ILE A 379 23.12 1.36 -4.09
C ILE A 379 21.70 1.22 -4.64
N ILE A 380 21.01 2.34 -4.80
CA ILE A 380 19.64 2.42 -5.33
C ILE A 380 19.39 3.83 -5.88
N GLN A 381 18.42 4.01 -6.77
CA GLN A 381 17.95 5.34 -7.17
C GLN A 381 17.26 6.07 -6.00
N LYS A 382 17.26 7.42 -6.04
CA LYS A 382 16.65 8.24 -4.97
C LYS A 382 15.15 8.01 -4.84
N ASP A 383 14.46 7.89 -5.96
CA ASP A 383 13.04 7.54 -6.08
C ASP A 383 12.91 6.18 -6.77
N ALA A 384 12.44 5.17 -6.03
CA ALA A 384 12.29 3.79 -6.50
C ALA A 384 11.19 3.61 -7.56
N LEU A 385 10.25 4.55 -7.69
CA LEU A 385 9.16 4.48 -8.67
C LEU A 385 9.53 5.09 -10.03
N SER A 386 10.69 5.73 -10.09
CA SER A 386 11.25 6.32 -11.31
C SER A 386 12.51 5.57 -11.75
N LEU A 387 12.71 5.48 -13.07
CA LEU A 387 13.97 4.96 -13.61
C LEU A 387 15.15 5.88 -13.28
N THR A 388 16.36 5.34 -13.41
CA THR A 388 17.59 6.11 -13.21
C THR A 388 17.70 7.22 -14.26
N SER A 389 18.08 8.42 -13.83
CA SER A 389 18.27 9.58 -14.70
C SER A 389 19.23 10.58 -14.05
N ALA A 390 19.49 11.70 -14.73
CA ALA A 390 20.27 12.79 -14.13
C ALA A 390 19.60 13.37 -12.87
N ASP A 391 18.27 13.43 -12.85
CA ASP A 391 17.46 13.94 -11.73
C ASP A 391 17.15 12.86 -10.68
N ASN A 392 17.20 11.58 -11.08
CA ASN A 392 17.06 10.42 -10.21
C ASN A 392 18.30 9.49 -10.26
N PRO A 393 19.48 9.97 -9.82
CA PRO A 393 20.71 9.18 -9.90
C PRO A 393 20.72 8.04 -8.88
N LEU A 394 21.55 7.02 -9.14
CA LEU A 394 21.94 6.04 -8.13
C LEU A 394 22.70 6.72 -6.99
N VAL A 395 22.35 6.36 -5.76
CA VAL A 395 22.97 6.84 -4.51
C VAL A 395 23.30 5.67 -3.60
N THR A 396 24.20 5.87 -2.64
CA THR A 396 24.47 4.87 -1.62
C THR A 396 23.30 4.80 -0.64
N CYS A 397 22.92 3.59 -0.22
CA CYS A 397 21.85 3.36 0.76
C CYS A 397 22.08 4.04 2.11
N SER A 398 23.35 4.29 2.47
CA SER A 398 23.75 5.04 3.67
C SER A 398 23.44 6.54 3.60
N SER A 399 23.29 7.11 2.39
CA SER A 399 22.96 8.52 2.20
C SER A 399 21.46 8.81 2.41
N LEU A 400 20.62 7.79 2.29
CA LEU A 400 19.17 7.91 2.46
C LEU A 400 18.80 7.89 3.96
N PRO A 401 18.00 8.85 4.45
CA PRO A 401 17.69 8.98 5.88
C PRO A 401 16.72 7.89 6.35
N PHE A 402 16.91 7.41 7.58
CA PHE A 402 15.97 6.50 8.25
C PHE A 402 15.46 7.06 9.58
N ILE A 403 14.57 6.31 10.23
CA ILE A 403 13.96 6.68 11.50
C ILE A 403 14.99 6.70 12.63
N ASP A 404 15.12 7.84 13.31
CA ASP A 404 15.78 7.91 14.62
C ASP A 404 14.83 7.40 15.73
N PHE A 405 14.97 6.13 16.10
CA PHE A 405 14.14 5.52 17.14
C PHE A 405 14.27 6.18 18.51
N SER A 406 15.32 6.97 18.79
CA SER A 406 15.42 7.71 20.06
C SER A 406 14.22 8.65 20.28
N ARG A 407 13.54 9.06 19.20
CA ARG A 407 12.30 9.85 19.23
C ARG A 407 11.09 9.08 19.74
N TRP A 408 11.20 7.79 20.04
CA TRP A 408 10.16 6.99 20.72
C TRP A 408 10.43 6.75 22.19
N ARG A 409 11.56 7.21 22.74
CA ARG A 409 11.80 7.15 24.19
C ARG A 409 10.71 7.92 24.94
N HIS A 410 10.24 7.36 26.07
CA HIS A 410 9.33 8.08 26.97
C HIS A 410 10.03 9.33 27.50
N ARG A 411 9.30 10.44 27.59
CA ARG A 411 9.75 11.57 28.41
C ARG A 411 9.67 11.11 29.86
N THR A 412 10.81 10.98 30.53
CA THR A 412 10.80 11.11 31.99
C THR A 412 10.33 12.53 32.27
N SER A 413 9.13 12.67 32.84
CA SER A 413 8.80 13.92 33.52
C SER A 413 9.84 14.06 34.63
N ASN A 414 10.75 15.02 34.49
CA ASN A 414 11.41 15.59 35.66
C ASN A 414 10.30 16.27 36.47
N VAL A 415 9.56 15.48 37.23
CA VAL A 415 8.89 15.99 38.42
C VAL A 415 10.06 16.35 39.33
N GLY A 416 10.45 17.62 39.29
CA GLY A 416 11.41 18.18 40.22
C GLY A 416 11.03 17.72 41.61
N GLY A 417 11.97 17.05 42.29
CA GLY A 417 11.80 16.61 43.66
C GLY A 417 11.49 17.82 44.53
N TRP A 418 10.22 17.98 44.88
CA TRP A 418 9.85 18.77 46.04
C TRP A 418 10.27 17.96 47.25
N ILE A 419 11.46 18.26 47.74
CA ILE A 419 11.95 17.87 49.05
C ILE A 419 10.93 18.39 50.06
N TRP A 420 10.10 17.52 50.62
CA TRP A 420 9.35 17.83 51.83
C TRP A 420 10.32 17.88 53.00
N ASN A 421 10.80 19.08 53.31
CA ASN A 421 11.36 19.40 54.62
C ASN A 421 10.25 19.15 55.65
N ARG A 422 10.36 18.05 56.42
CA ARG A 422 9.52 17.86 57.61
C ARG A 422 9.94 18.90 58.65
N GLY A 423 9.06 19.87 58.82
CA GLY A 423 9.15 20.91 59.82
C GLY A 423 9.19 20.35 61.25
N ALA A 424 10.01 21.05 62.03
CA ALA A 424 10.04 21.21 63.47
C ALA A 424 8.82 20.68 64.28
N LYS A 425 9.17 19.94 65.32
CA LYS A 425 8.35 19.68 66.51
C LYS A 425 8.00 20.99 67.23
N GLY A 426 6.72 21.16 67.56
CA GLY A 426 6.21 22.06 68.60
C GLY A 426 4.75 21.70 68.87
N LYS A 427 4.48 20.64 69.62
CA LYS A 427 3.90 20.69 70.98
C LYS A 427 2.75 21.70 71.10
N ASP A 428 1.53 21.21 70.95
CA ASP A 428 0.41 21.73 71.72
C ASP A 428 -0.21 20.61 72.56
N LYS A 429 -0.34 20.90 73.85
CA LYS A 429 -0.89 20.03 74.88
C LYS A 429 -2.37 20.33 74.96
N ASP A 430 -3.22 19.30 74.94
CA ASP A 430 -4.43 19.38 75.74
C ASP A 430 -4.80 18.01 76.34
N LYS A 431 -4.89 17.98 77.68
CA LYS A 431 -5.27 16.82 78.49
C LYS A 431 -6.54 17.23 79.24
N GLY A 432 -7.64 16.53 78.98
CA GLY A 432 -8.86 16.68 79.76
C GLY A 432 -8.76 16.12 81.19
N LYS A 433 -9.58 16.71 82.07
CA LYS A 433 -10.47 16.11 83.11
C LYS A 433 -10.39 16.77 84.50
N GLY A 434 -11.57 17.14 85.02
CA GLY A 434 -11.91 17.32 86.45
C GLY A 434 -13.31 17.93 86.62
N LYS A 435 -14.38 17.13 86.73
CA LYS A 435 -15.17 16.75 87.94
C LYS A 435 -16.01 17.88 88.60
N LYS A 436 -17.35 17.78 88.43
CA LYS A 436 -18.52 17.79 89.38
C LYS A 436 -18.54 18.72 90.62
N PRO A 437 -19.72 19.04 91.21
CA PRO A 437 -21.06 18.40 91.08
C PRO A 437 -21.97 19.01 90.03
#